data_AF-A0A1J0R9D2-F1
#
_entry.id   AF-A0A1J0R9D2-F1
#
_cell.length_a   1.000
_cell.length_b   1.000
_cell.length_c   1.000
_cell.angle_alpha   90.00
_cell.angle_beta   90.00
_cell.angle_gamma   90.00
#
_symmetry.space_group_name_H-M   'P 1'
#
loop_
_entity.id
_entity.type
_entity.pdbx_description
1 polymer ?
#
loop_
_entity_poly.entity_id
_entity_poly.type
_entity_poly.pdbx_seq_one_letter_code
_entity_poly.pdbx_strand_id
1 'polypeptide(L)'
;MQAQGLSKILTATRDSTYLRGRIHESLEIMAAISDNTNNGCRLLGTTADKGATYSAGNIGNEPCKLETAPLTKASRTASKITASDYANIATDNAGLDAFQAATSGNKGKCRLLVNHATNGYGHGGASDVSLKLLGHYLKTGDTDSEATFVKKAKLKDTADGSARPWANAFNAINNMPTYGQLTPSNDTADLETRTALATITQKLLMPKDDSDSQRTKTQISNLLVGNTEAKVEELRKKIDNEQIPAGVRWESTQKRLGDISDVSELQEPLSHYILVTARKVKQLTEQVTQLQSQAGKTKVEAKESECSQHKEPQKCTEPCKWDTAEKNESKKCKLSEGGKKESAEIEAAKERGKDGKTEEKCAKHGADKNACVKDNNCK
;
A
#
# COMPACT_ATOMS: atom_id res chain seq x y z
N MET A 1 -7.32 2.02 -0.65
CA MET A 1 -6.88 2.46 -1.99
C MET A 1 -6.64 1.28 -2.95
N GLN A 2 -5.85 0.27 -2.60
CA GLN A 2 -5.52 -0.86 -3.51
C GLN A 2 -6.74 -1.63 -4.04
N ALA A 3 -7.75 -1.94 -3.21
CA ALA A 3 -8.95 -2.66 -3.64
C ALA A 3 -9.81 -1.86 -4.66
N GLN A 4 -9.91 -0.53 -4.48
CA GLN A 4 -10.60 0.34 -5.44
C GLN A 4 -9.81 0.48 -6.75
N GLY A 5 -8.48 0.51 -6.66
CA GLY A 5 -7.60 0.52 -7.83
C GLY A 5 -7.74 -0.74 -8.68
N LEU A 6 -7.70 -1.93 -8.05
CA LEU A 6 -7.88 -3.20 -8.73
C LEU A 6 -9.25 -3.29 -9.43
N SER A 7 -10.33 -2.91 -8.75
CA SER A 7 -11.68 -2.92 -9.34
C SER A 7 -11.78 -2.05 -10.60
N LYS A 8 -11.15 -0.87 -10.61
CA LYS A 8 -11.11 0.02 -11.79
C LYS A 8 -10.36 -0.61 -12.97
N ILE A 9 -9.22 -1.27 -12.72
CA ILE A 9 -8.45 -1.98 -13.77
C ILE A 9 -9.27 -3.13 -14.36
N LEU A 10 -9.91 -3.93 -13.49
CA LEU A 10 -10.77 -5.03 -13.93
C LEU A 10 -11.97 -4.53 -14.74
N THR A 11 -12.59 -3.43 -14.31
CA THR A 11 -13.71 -2.81 -15.04
C THR A 11 -13.27 -2.34 -16.42
N ALA A 12 -12.14 -1.64 -16.53
CA ALA A 12 -11.59 -1.21 -17.82
C ALA A 12 -11.26 -2.38 -18.74
N THR A 13 -10.68 -3.45 -18.19
CA THR A 13 -10.37 -4.67 -18.93
C THR A 13 -11.66 -5.32 -19.46
N ARG A 14 -12.64 -5.53 -18.58
CA ARG A 14 -13.94 -6.13 -18.93
C ARG A 14 -14.67 -5.31 -20.00
N ASP A 15 -14.82 -4.02 -19.80
CA ASP A 15 -15.63 -3.17 -20.69
C ASP A 15 -14.97 -3.00 -22.06
N SER A 16 -13.64 -2.87 -22.09
CA SER A 16 -12.88 -2.81 -23.36
C SER A 16 -12.93 -4.12 -24.13
N THR A 17 -12.77 -5.26 -23.45
CA THR A 17 -12.81 -6.59 -24.10
C THR A 17 -14.22 -6.95 -24.55
N TYR A 18 -15.25 -6.60 -23.77
CA TYR A 18 -16.63 -6.76 -24.18
C TYR A 18 -16.95 -5.93 -25.42
N LEU A 19 -16.58 -4.65 -25.43
CA LEU A 19 -16.76 -3.80 -26.62
C LEU A 19 -16.00 -4.36 -27.82
N ARG A 20 -14.74 -4.77 -27.63
CA ARG A 20 -13.93 -5.39 -28.68
C ARG A 20 -14.62 -6.61 -29.28
N GLY A 21 -15.15 -7.51 -28.47
CA GLY A 21 -15.90 -8.68 -28.95
C GLY A 21 -17.12 -8.30 -29.79
N ARG A 22 -17.90 -7.31 -29.33
CA ARG A 22 -19.08 -6.81 -30.08
C ARG A 22 -18.70 -6.18 -31.42
N ILE A 23 -17.56 -5.49 -31.49
CA ILE A 23 -17.02 -4.93 -32.73
C ILE A 23 -16.54 -6.06 -33.64
N HIS A 24 -15.75 -7.00 -33.11
CA HIS A 24 -15.18 -8.10 -33.87
C HIS A 24 -16.25 -8.94 -34.55
N GLU A 25 -17.24 -9.41 -33.78
CA GLU A 25 -18.34 -10.23 -34.29
C GLU A 25 -19.09 -9.53 -35.43
N SER A 26 -19.39 -8.24 -35.24
CA SER A 26 -20.10 -7.46 -36.25
C SER A 26 -19.27 -7.31 -37.53
N LEU A 27 -17.97 -7.04 -37.40
CA LEU A 27 -17.06 -6.93 -38.54
C LEU A 27 -16.86 -8.27 -39.25
N GLU A 28 -16.80 -9.37 -38.52
CA GLU A 28 -16.68 -10.72 -39.07
C GLU A 28 -17.90 -11.09 -39.91
N ILE A 29 -19.11 -10.91 -39.36
CA ILE A 29 -20.37 -11.15 -40.08
C ILE A 29 -20.44 -10.27 -41.32
N MET A 30 -20.14 -8.97 -41.22
CA MET A 30 -20.17 -8.07 -42.37
C MET A 30 -19.13 -8.44 -43.43
N ALA A 31 -17.92 -8.85 -43.04
CA ALA A 31 -16.88 -9.26 -43.98
C ALA A 31 -17.15 -10.62 -44.64
N ALA A 32 -17.95 -11.49 -44.01
CA ALA A 32 -18.41 -12.75 -44.58
C ALA A 32 -19.52 -12.55 -45.63
N ILE A 33 -20.27 -11.45 -45.56
CA ILE A 33 -21.29 -11.10 -46.56
C ILE A 33 -20.61 -10.33 -47.71
N SER A 34 -19.97 -11.10 -48.58
CA SER A 34 -19.36 -10.60 -49.82
C SER A 34 -19.45 -11.65 -50.93
N ASP A 35 -19.91 -11.26 -52.11
CA ASP A 35 -19.86 -12.07 -53.33
C ASP A 35 -19.24 -11.31 -54.51
N ASN A 36 -19.16 -11.98 -55.66
CA ASN A 36 -18.53 -11.43 -56.86
C ASN A 36 -19.49 -10.63 -57.76
N THR A 37 -20.75 -10.44 -57.36
CA THR A 37 -21.78 -9.80 -58.17
C THR A 37 -22.33 -8.54 -57.51
N ASN A 38 -23.12 -8.68 -56.44
CA ASN A 38 -24.00 -7.64 -55.93
C ASN A 38 -24.14 -7.63 -54.40
N ASN A 39 -23.53 -8.56 -53.65
CA ASN A 39 -23.62 -8.59 -52.18
C ASN A 39 -22.30 -8.14 -51.55
N GLY A 40 -22.37 -7.15 -50.66
CA GLY A 40 -21.18 -6.63 -49.98
C GLY A 40 -21.51 -5.68 -48.84
N CYS A 41 -21.16 -6.05 -47.61
CA CYS A 41 -21.43 -5.24 -46.41
C CYS A 41 -20.33 -4.26 -45.99
N ARG A 42 -19.24 -4.19 -46.75
CA ARG A 42 -18.17 -3.21 -46.54
C ARG A 42 -17.52 -2.85 -47.87
N LEU A 43 -17.77 -1.67 -48.42
CA LEU A 43 -17.22 -1.30 -49.73
C LEU A 43 -15.75 -0.82 -49.59
N LEU A 44 -14.87 -1.27 -50.50
CA LEU A 44 -13.51 -0.71 -50.66
C LEU A 44 -13.50 0.19 -51.89
N GLY A 45 -13.29 1.49 -51.71
CA GLY A 45 -13.05 2.43 -52.82
C GLY A 45 -14.28 2.76 -53.67
N THR A 46 -14.04 3.22 -54.90
CA THR A 46 -15.04 3.82 -55.80
C THR A 46 -15.82 2.82 -56.67
N THR A 47 -15.51 1.52 -56.59
CA THR A 47 -16.21 0.46 -57.34
C THR A 47 -17.08 -0.37 -56.40
N ALA A 48 -18.40 -0.13 -56.47
CA ALA A 48 -19.41 -0.64 -55.54
C ALA A 48 -19.74 -2.14 -55.66
N ASP A 49 -18.95 -2.96 -56.36
CA ASP A 49 -19.42 -4.30 -56.80
C ASP A 49 -19.11 -5.41 -55.78
N LYS A 50 -18.12 -5.21 -54.89
CA LYS A 50 -17.67 -6.27 -53.95
C LYS A 50 -17.37 -5.73 -52.56
N GLY A 51 -17.78 -6.48 -51.54
CA GLY A 51 -17.44 -6.22 -50.16
C GLY A 51 -16.00 -6.61 -49.80
N ALA A 52 -15.38 -5.90 -48.87
CA ALA A 52 -14.10 -6.23 -48.27
C ALA A 52 -14.21 -7.55 -47.50
N THR A 53 -13.44 -8.55 -47.90
CA THR A 53 -13.39 -9.85 -47.22
C THR A 53 -12.40 -9.85 -46.08
N TYR A 54 -12.62 -10.73 -45.10
CA TYR A 54 -11.64 -11.02 -44.05
C TYR A 54 -10.67 -12.10 -44.53
N SER A 55 -9.36 -11.81 -44.49
CA SER A 55 -8.33 -12.77 -44.86
C SER A 55 -7.01 -12.45 -44.16
N ALA A 56 -6.36 -13.46 -43.58
CA ALA A 56 -5.04 -13.35 -42.95
C ALA A 56 -4.91 -12.19 -41.93
N GLY A 57 -5.95 -11.93 -41.14
CA GLY A 57 -5.95 -10.86 -40.12
C GLY A 57 -6.20 -9.46 -40.65
N ASN A 58 -6.66 -9.33 -41.90
CA ASN A 58 -7.01 -8.07 -42.55
C ASN A 58 -8.47 -8.10 -43.01
N ILE A 59 -9.15 -6.94 -42.98
CA ILE A 59 -10.40 -6.75 -43.73
C ILE A 59 -10.09 -5.83 -44.91
N GLY A 60 -10.11 -6.37 -46.13
CA GLY A 60 -9.49 -5.71 -47.27
C GLY A 60 -7.98 -5.56 -47.04
N ASN A 61 -7.45 -4.35 -47.26
CA ASN A 61 -6.03 -4.05 -47.02
C ASN A 61 -5.75 -3.52 -45.60
N GLU A 62 -6.77 -3.40 -44.75
CA GLU A 62 -6.63 -2.81 -43.42
C GLU A 62 -6.37 -3.88 -42.35
N PRO A 63 -5.29 -3.75 -41.55
CA PRO A 63 -5.02 -4.62 -40.42
C PRO A 63 -6.18 -4.62 -39.43
N CYS A 64 -6.81 -5.79 -39.24
CA CYS A 64 -7.97 -5.95 -38.39
C CYS A 64 -8.02 -7.38 -37.84
N LYS A 65 -7.14 -7.66 -36.88
CA LYS A 65 -7.05 -8.98 -36.25
C LYS A 65 -8.28 -9.23 -35.38
N LEU A 66 -9.21 -10.03 -35.88
CA LEU A 66 -10.46 -10.39 -35.20
C LEU A 66 -10.29 -11.47 -34.11
N GLU A 67 -9.11 -11.54 -33.49
CA GLU A 67 -8.74 -12.54 -32.49
C GLU A 67 -8.48 -11.91 -31.12
N THR A 68 -8.60 -12.70 -30.05
CA THR A 68 -8.10 -12.28 -28.73
C THR A 68 -6.58 -12.33 -28.69
N ALA A 69 -5.96 -11.50 -27.85
CA ALA A 69 -4.53 -11.53 -27.60
C ALA A 69 -4.27 -11.96 -26.15
N PRO A 70 -3.18 -12.70 -25.86
CA PRO A 70 -2.77 -12.98 -24.50
C PRO A 70 -2.60 -11.69 -23.70
N LEU A 71 -2.95 -11.71 -22.41
CA LEU A 71 -2.72 -10.58 -21.53
C LEU A 71 -1.23 -10.46 -21.21
N THR A 72 -0.60 -9.39 -21.72
CA THR A 72 0.80 -9.05 -21.45
C THR A 72 0.89 -7.66 -20.83
N LYS A 73 1.90 -7.42 -20.00
CA LYS A 73 2.20 -6.08 -19.48
C LYS A 73 2.65 -5.18 -20.64
N ALA A 74 1.85 -4.18 -20.96
CA ALA A 74 2.16 -3.20 -21.99
C ALA A 74 1.55 -1.83 -21.66
N SER A 75 2.19 -0.77 -22.14
CA SER A 75 1.63 0.58 -22.09
C SER A 75 0.58 0.73 -23.18
N ARG A 76 -0.57 1.32 -22.83
CA ARG A 76 -1.62 1.63 -23.80
C ARG A 76 -1.17 2.74 -24.74
N THR A 77 -1.35 2.55 -26.05
CA THR A 77 -1.24 3.64 -27.02
C THR A 77 -2.52 4.49 -27.03
N ALA A 78 -2.41 5.79 -26.77
CA ALA A 78 -3.56 6.70 -26.68
C ALA A 78 -4.04 7.28 -28.03
N SER A 79 -3.64 6.70 -29.16
CA SER A 79 -3.87 7.27 -30.50
C SER A 79 -5.29 7.04 -31.06
N LYS A 80 -6.01 6.00 -30.61
CA LYS A 80 -7.38 5.68 -31.05
C LYS A 80 -8.44 5.98 -29.99
N ILE A 81 -8.08 5.89 -28.71
CA ILE A 81 -8.91 6.28 -27.58
C ILE A 81 -8.10 7.29 -26.76
N THR A 82 -8.34 8.57 -26.99
CA THR A 82 -7.68 9.66 -26.26
C THR A 82 -8.37 9.89 -24.91
N ALA A 83 -7.83 10.78 -24.09
CA ALA A 83 -8.47 11.16 -22.82
C ALA A 83 -9.86 11.78 -23.03
N SER A 84 -10.09 12.43 -24.18
CA SER A 84 -11.31 13.17 -24.46
C SER A 84 -12.19 12.53 -25.53
N ASP A 85 -11.67 11.58 -26.33
CA ASP A 85 -12.38 11.16 -27.54
C ASP A 85 -12.01 9.79 -28.14
N TYR A 86 -12.88 9.28 -29.01
CA TYR A 86 -12.55 8.22 -29.96
C TYR A 86 -11.98 8.85 -31.25
N ALA A 87 -10.68 8.72 -31.47
CA ALA A 87 -10.02 9.31 -32.62
C ALA A 87 -10.27 8.48 -33.89
N ASN A 88 -10.50 9.17 -35.02
CA ASN A 88 -10.71 8.56 -36.35
C ASN A 88 -11.93 7.64 -36.45
N ILE A 89 -12.90 7.73 -35.53
CA ILE A 89 -14.17 7.02 -35.69
C ILE A 89 -15.06 7.83 -36.64
N ALA A 90 -15.59 7.18 -37.68
CA ALA A 90 -16.34 7.83 -38.75
C ALA A 90 -17.72 8.27 -38.25
N THR A 91 -17.97 9.57 -38.16
CA THR A 91 -19.25 10.07 -37.65
C THR A 91 -19.97 10.83 -38.72
N ASP A 92 -21.18 10.36 -39.03
CA ASP A 92 -22.29 11.06 -39.68
C ASP A 92 -21.96 11.79 -40.98
N ASN A 93 -22.21 11.12 -42.11
CA ASN A 93 -22.92 11.71 -43.24
C ASN A 93 -23.78 10.60 -43.85
N ALA A 94 -25.05 10.53 -43.43
CA ALA A 94 -26.04 9.75 -44.19
C ALA A 94 -26.15 10.37 -45.59
N GLY A 95 -26.23 9.53 -46.64
CA GLY A 95 -26.38 9.97 -48.02
C GLY A 95 -25.10 10.12 -48.87
N LEU A 96 -24.00 9.42 -48.53
CA LEU A 96 -22.79 9.37 -49.36
C LEU A 96 -22.41 7.96 -49.84
N ASP A 97 -23.32 6.98 -49.73
CA ASP A 97 -23.08 5.58 -50.13
C ASP A 97 -21.80 4.95 -49.52
N ALA A 98 -21.28 5.53 -48.42
CA ALA A 98 -19.91 5.29 -47.96
C ALA A 98 -19.71 3.90 -47.32
N PHE A 99 -20.80 3.23 -46.92
CA PHE A 99 -20.80 1.93 -46.25
C PHE A 99 -21.82 0.93 -46.83
N GLN A 100 -22.76 1.41 -47.64
CA GLN A 100 -23.67 0.61 -48.46
C GLN A 100 -23.96 1.44 -49.72
N ALA A 101 -24.11 0.80 -50.88
CA ALA A 101 -24.54 1.52 -52.08
C ALA A 101 -25.97 2.08 -51.89
N ALA A 102 -26.33 3.11 -52.66
CA ALA A 102 -27.67 3.67 -52.67
C ALA A 102 -28.74 2.57 -52.76
N THR A 103 -29.85 2.75 -52.03
CA THR A 103 -30.97 1.78 -51.99
C THR A 103 -31.58 1.50 -53.37
N SER A 104 -31.32 2.37 -54.35
CA SER A 104 -31.62 2.15 -55.77
C SER A 104 -30.35 1.84 -56.56
N GLY A 105 -30.29 0.64 -57.18
CA GLY A 105 -29.14 0.19 -57.98
C GLY A 105 -28.91 -1.32 -57.95
N ASN A 106 -27.98 -1.79 -58.78
CA ASN A 106 -27.64 -3.21 -58.95
C ASN A 106 -26.30 -3.62 -58.32
N LYS A 107 -25.63 -2.78 -57.53
CA LYS A 107 -24.25 -3.03 -57.06
C LYS A 107 -24.17 -2.88 -55.54
N GLY A 108 -23.41 -3.75 -54.86
CA GLY A 108 -22.96 -3.52 -53.48
C GLY A 108 -24.03 -3.51 -52.40
N LYS A 109 -25.05 -4.36 -52.50
CA LYS A 109 -26.14 -4.44 -51.52
C LYS A 109 -25.67 -5.13 -50.25
N CYS A 110 -25.89 -4.47 -49.11
CA CYS A 110 -25.77 -5.09 -47.81
C CYS A 110 -27.14 -5.27 -47.16
N ARG A 111 -27.77 -6.42 -47.41
CA ARG A 111 -29.11 -6.71 -46.87
C ARG A 111 -29.16 -6.72 -45.34
N LEU A 112 -28.03 -6.98 -44.67
CA LEU A 112 -27.92 -6.93 -43.21
C LEU A 112 -28.19 -5.53 -42.65
N LEU A 113 -27.93 -4.46 -43.42
CA LEU A 113 -27.96 -3.08 -42.94
C LEU A 113 -29.28 -2.36 -43.17
N VAL A 114 -30.20 -2.95 -43.93
CA VAL A 114 -31.50 -2.34 -44.27
C VAL A 114 -32.63 -3.20 -43.71
N ASN A 115 -33.57 -2.57 -43.00
CA ASN A 115 -34.79 -3.25 -42.55
C ASN A 115 -35.90 -3.09 -43.60
N HIS A 116 -35.96 -4.03 -44.56
CA HIS A 116 -36.96 -4.03 -45.62
C HIS A 116 -37.16 -5.43 -46.19
N ALA A 117 -38.37 -5.72 -46.71
CA ALA A 117 -38.72 -7.04 -47.26
C ALA A 117 -37.99 -7.35 -48.58
N THR A 118 -37.68 -6.32 -49.38
CA THR A 118 -37.12 -6.48 -50.72
C THR A 118 -35.61 -6.32 -50.73
N ASN A 119 -35.11 -5.30 -50.03
CA ASN A 119 -33.70 -4.88 -50.08
C ASN A 119 -32.94 -5.19 -48.78
N GLY A 120 -33.62 -5.77 -47.79
CA GLY A 120 -33.11 -5.91 -46.42
C GLY A 120 -33.14 -7.34 -45.88
N TYR A 121 -33.01 -7.45 -44.56
CA TYR A 121 -33.04 -8.72 -43.83
C TYR A 121 -34.46 -9.17 -43.45
N GLY A 122 -35.48 -8.36 -43.72
CA GLY A 122 -36.88 -8.72 -43.49
C GLY A 122 -37.39 -9.71 -44.54
N HIS A 123 -38.28 -10.62 -44.14
CA HIS A 123 -38.97 -11.52 -45.06
C HIS A 123 -40.48 -11.29 -44.97
N GLY A 124 -41.14 -11.05 -46.11
CA GLY A 124 -42.58 -10.76 -46.17
C GLY A 124 -42.99 -9.38 -45.60
N GLY A 125 -42.07 -8.65 -44.97
CA GLY A 125 -42.26 -7.34 -44.38
C GLY A 125 -40.97 -6.83 -43.74
N ALA A 126 -40.99 -5.60 -43.21
CA ALA A 126 -39.94 -5.13 -42.32
C ALA A 126 -40.00 -5.90 -40.98
N SER A 127 -38.85 -6.15 -40.39
CA SER A 127 -38.72 -6.70 -39.03
C SER A 127 -39.11 -5.65 -37.99
N ASP A 128 -39.82 -6.04 -36.94
CA ASP A 128 -40.08 -5.17 -35.77
C ASP A 128 -38.80 -4.87 -34.96
N VAL A 129 -37.74 -5.65 -35.19
CA VAL A 129 -36.45 -5.51 -34.52
C VAL A 129 -35.46 -4.80 -35.44
N SER A 130 -34.91 -3.68 -34.98
CA SER A 130 -33.75 -3.01 -35.56
C SER A 130 -32.46 -3.63 -35.03
N LEU A 131 -31.59 -4.11 -35.93
CA LEU A 131 -30.30 -4.67 -35.55
C LEU A 131 -29.32 -3.56 -35.13
N LYS A 132 -28.52 -3.86 -34.10
CA LYS A 132 -27.52 -2.96 -33.52
C LYS A 132 -26.15 -3.61 -33.57
N LEU A 133 -25.34 -3.19 -34.54
CA LEU A 133 -24.02 -3.73 -34.83
C LEU A 133 -22.92 -2.85 -34.24
N LEU A 134 -21.68 -3.34 -34.27
CA LEU A 134 -20.48 -2.67 -33.77
C LEU A 134 -20.66 -2.15 -32.34
N GLY A 135 -21.18 -2.97 -31.43
CA GLY A 135 -21.45 -2.52 -30.05
C GLY A 135 -22.54 -1.44 -29.94
N HIS A 136 -23.56 -1.50 -30.83
CA HIS A 136 -24.65 -0.53 -30.97
C HIS A 136 -24.25 0.82 -31.58
N TYR A 137 -23.05 0.92 -32.12
CA TYR A 137 -22.63 2.12 -32.84
C TYR A 137 -23.32 2.25 -34.19
N LEU A 138 -23.49 1.14 -34.91
CA LEU A 138 -24.17 1.09 -36.19
C LEU A 138 -25.60 0.56 -36.00
N LYS A 139 -26.58 1.35 -36.41
CA LYS A 139 -28.00 1.00 -36.42
C LYS A 139 -28.43 0.75 -37.84
N THR A 140 -29.13 -0.35 -38.09
CA THR A 140 -29.69 -0.61 -39.42
C THR A 140 -30.74 0.44 -39.77
N GLY A 141 -30.87 0.76 -41.05
CA GLY A 141 -31.90 1.66 -41.54
C GLY A 141 -33.30 1.09 -41.30
N ASP A 142 -34.27 1.97 -41.17
CA ASP A 142 -35.70 1.70 -41.09
C ASP A 142 -36.37 1.80 -42.47
N THR A 143 -37.28 0.89 -42.79
CA THR A 143 -38.22 1.05 -43.92
C THR A 143 -37.54 1.46 -45.24
N ASP A 144 -36.53 0.69 -45.67
CA ASP A 144 -35.73 0.94 -46.89
C ASP A 144 -34.80 2.18 -46.84
N SER A 145 -34.38 2.62 -45.64
CA SER A 145 -33.38 3.69 -45.44
C SER A 145 -31.95 3.16 -45.20
N GLU A 146 -30.98 4.07 -45.22
CA GLU A 146 -29.58 3.73 -44.93
C GLU A 146 -29.33 3.46 -43.45
N ALA A 147 -28.38 2.56 -43.16
CA ALA A 147 -27.86 2.42 -41.81
C ALA A 147 -27.23 3.72 -41.31
N THR A 148 -27.33 3.96 -40.00
CA THR A 148 -26.84 5.19 -39.38
C THR A 148 -25.88 4.89 -38.23
N PHE A 149 -24.90 5.77 -38.05
CA PHE A 149 -24.01 5.74 -36.90
C PHE A 149 -24.60 6.55 -35.74
N VAL A 150 -24.30 6.12 -34.51
CA VAL A 150 -24.58 6.92 -33.33
C VAL A 150 -23.63 8.11 -33.28
N LYS A 151 -24.16 9.32 -33.08
CA LYS A 151 -23.35 10.54 -32.95
C LYS A 151 -22.19 10.35 -31.98
N LYS A 152 -20.99 10.82 -32.37
CA LYS A 152 -19.73 10.67 -31.61
C LYS A 152 -19.86 10.99 -30.12
N ALA A 153 -20.53 12.08 -29.78
CA ALA A 153 -20.69 12.54 -28.41
C ALA A 153 -21.36 11.48 -27.51
N LYS A 154 -22.31 10.72 -28.06
CA LYS A 154 -23.06 9.68 -27.35
C LYS A 154 -22.25 8.43 -27.07
N LEU A 155 -21.13 8.22 -27.77
CA LEU A 155 -20.23 7.09 -27.50
C LEU A 155 -19.50 7.19 -26.16
N LYS A 156 -19.59 8.34 -25.49
CA LYS A 156 -18.94 8.62 -24.20
C LYS A 156 -19.95 8.86 -23.08
N ASP A 157 -21.22 9.01 -23.43
CA ASP A 157 -22.31 9.33 -22.52
C ASP A 157 -22.99 8.05 -22.03
N THR A 158 -22.80 7.75 -20.74
CA THR A 158 -23.41 6.57 -20.11
C THR A 158 -24.90 6.74 -19.84
N ALA A 159 -25.42 7.98 -19.81
CA ALA A 159 -26.83 8.27 -19.57
C ALA A 159 -27.69 8.12 -20.84
N ASP A 160 -27.16 8.46 -22.02
CA ASP A 160 -27.87 8.33 -23.30
C ASP A 160 -28.20 6.88 -23.66
N GLY A 161 -27.30 5.94 -23.34
CA GLY A 161 -27.52 4.49 -23.49
C GLY A 161 -27.55 3.96 -24.93
N SER A 162 -27.55 4.80 -25.97
CA SER A 162 -27.66 4.34 -27.36
C SER A 162 -26.47 3.49 -27.82
N ALA A 163 -25.28 3.78 -27.30
CA ALA A 163 -24.04 3.02 -27.53
C ALA A 163 -23.35 2.65 -26.21
N ARG A 164 -24.13 2.11 -25.24
CA ARG A 164 -23.66 1.80 -23.88
C ARG A 164 -22.33 1.03 -23.80
N PRO A 165 -22.05 0.00 -24.65
CA PRO A 165 -20.74 -0.67 -24.63
C PRO A 165 -19.57 0.29 -24.89
N TRP A 166 -19.74 1.25 -25.80
CA TRP A 166 -18.74 2.29 -26.09
C TRP A 166 -18.58 3.25 -24.91
N ALA A 167 -19.68 3.73 -24.34
CA ALA A 167 -19.64 4.67 -23.22
C ALA A 167 -18.99 4.04 -21.99
N ASN A 168 -19.33 2.79 -21.66
CA ASN A 168 -18.73 2.06 -20.55
C ASN A 168 -17.22 1.89 -20.74
N ALA A 169 -16.78 1.42 -21.92
CA ALA A 169 -15.36 1.24 -22.21
C ALA A 169 -14.58 2.57 -22.12
N PHE A 170 -15.11 3.64 -22.71
CA PHE A 170 -14.48 4.97 -22.67
C PHE A 170 -14.26 5.45 -21.22
N ASN A 171 -15.32 5.41 -20.42
CA ASN A 171 -15.28 5.89 -19.05
C ASN A 171 -14.40 4.98 -18.17
N ALA A 172 -14.48 3.66 -18.33
CA ALA A 172 -13.65 2.74 -17.55
C ALA A 172 -12.16 2.91 -17.86
N ILE A 173 -11.81 3.07 -19.14
CA ILE A 173 -10.44 3.34 -19.58
C ILE A 173 -9.90 4.64 -18.99
N ASN A 174 -10.67 5.73 -19.05
CA ASN A 174 -10.23 7.03 -18.54
C ASN A 174 -10.21 7.12 -17.01
N ASN A 175 -10.94 6.23 -16.33
CA ASN A 175 -10.91 6.10 -14.88
C ASN A 175 -9.89 5.08 -14.37
N MET A 176 -9.09 4.46 -15.25
CA MET A 176 -8.02 3.56 -14.82
C MET A 176 -7.02 4.32 -13.94
N PRO A 177 -6.63 3.75 -12.80
CA PRO A 177 -5.66 4.39 -11.93
C PRO A 177 -4.28 4.44 -12.60
N THR A 178 -3.56 5.54 -12.40
CA THR A 178 -2.17 5.64 -12.80
C THR A 178 -1.29 4.81 -11.85
N TYR A 179 -0.07 4.49 -12.28
CA TYR A 179 0.88 3.71 -11.47
C TYR A 179 1.04 4.29 -10.05
N GLY A 180 1.25 5.61 -9.94
CA GLY A 180 1.38 6.30 -8.65
C GLY A 180 0.11 6.31 -7.78
N GLN A 181 -1.07 6.01 -8.35
CA GLN A 181 -2.31 5.84 -7.57
C GLN A 181 -2.47 4.41 -7.02
N LEU A 182 -1.83 3.42 -7.65
CA LEU A 182 -1.89 2.01 -7.23
C LEU A 182 -0.80 1.68 -6.22
N THR A 183 0.39 2.20 -6.44
CA THR A 183 1.51 2.11 -5.52
C THR A 183 1.60 3.43 -4.78
N PRO A 184 1.14 3.52 -3.51
CA PRO A 184 1.34 4.74 -2.74
C PRO A 184 2.83 5.08 -2.75
N SER A 185 3.16 6.26 -3.25
CA SER A 185 4.51 6.78 -3.19
C SER A 185 4.81 7.22 -1.76
N ASN A 186 6.10 7.22 -1.40
CA ASN A 186 6.53 7.89 -0.19
C ASN A 186 6.12 9.37 -0.26
N ASP A 187 5.66 9.90 0.87
CA ASP A 187 5.41 11.33 1.02
C ASP A 187 6.74 12.09 0.83
N THR A 188 6.72 13.14 0.01
CA THR A 188 7.89 13.97 -0.32
C THR A 188 7.84 15.35 0.34
N ALA A 189 6.77 15.68 1.06
CA ALA A 189 6.66 16.94 1.79
C ALA A 189 7.71 17.01 2.92
N ASP A 190 7.91 18.19 3.51
CA ASP A 190 8.81 18.33 4.66
C ASP A 190 8.38 17.43 5.81
N LEU A 191 9.35 16.84 6.53
CA LEU A 191 9.10 15.75 7.47
C LEU A 191 8.07 16.11 8.54
N GLU A 192 8.13 17.34 9.04
CA GLU A 192 7.23 17.87 10.06
C GLU A 192 5.77 18.06 9.59
N THR A 193 5.54 18.04 8.27
CA THR A 193 4.21 18.19 7.66
C THR A 193 3.57 16.85 7.30
N ARG A 194 4.35 15.76 7.33
CA ARG A 194 3.87 14.41 6.98
C ARG A 194 2.92 13.90 8.06
N THR A 195 1.64 13.79 7.73
CA THR A 195 0.60 13.37 8.68
C THR A 195 0.88 12.00 9.29
N ALA A 196 1.41 11.06 8.49
CA ALA A 196 1.75 9.72 8.97
C ALA A 196 2.87 9.76 10.03
N LEU A 197 3.91 10.57 9.79
CA LEU A 197 5.03 10.71 10.72
C LEU A 197 4.62 11.41 12.01
N ALA A 198 3.78 12.46 11.91
CA ALA A 198 3.19 13.14 13.06
C ALA A 198 2.36 12.17 13.91
N THR A 199 1.50 11.38 13.26
CA THR A 199 0.65 10.38 13.94
C THR A 199 1.48 9.32 14.66
N ILE A 200 2.54 8.81 14.04
CA ILE A 200 3.43 7.81 14.65
C ILE A 200 4.20 8.41 15.84
N THR A 201 4.72 9.63 15.69
CA THR A 201 5.43 10.34 16.76
C THR A 201 4.54 10.55 17.97
N GLN A 202 3.29 11.02 17.75
CA GLN A 202 2.31 11.20 18.83
C GLN A 202 1.98 9.88 19.53
N LYS A 203 1.79 8.79 18.79
CA LYS A 203 1.39 7.50 19.36
C LYS A 203 2.51 6.76 20.10
N LEU A 204 3.74 6.83 19.59
CA LEU A 204 4.83 6.00 20.09
C LEU A 204 5.75 6.74 21.07
N LEU A 205 5.86 8.06 20.94
CA LEU A 205 6.93 8.82 21.60
C LEU A 205 6.42 9.94 22.49
N MET A 206 5.15 10.34 22.38
CA MET A 206 4.58 11.39 23.21
C MET A 206 3.79 10.80 24.40
N PRO A 207 3.73 11.53 25.53
CA PRO A 207 2.85 11.17 26.64
C PRO A 207 1.40 11.02 26.19
N LYS A 208 0.63 10.14 26.85
CA LYS A 208 -0.81 10.06 26.62
C LYS A 208 -1.44 11.45 26.80
N ASP A 209 -2.32 11.79 25.86
CA ASP A 209 -3.08 13.06 25.79
C ASP A 209 -2.29 14.31 25.34
N ASP A 210 -1.01 14.16 25.00
CA ASP A 210 -0.25 15.24 24.38
C ASP A 210 -0.53 15.29 22.86
N SER A 211 -1.25 16.31 22.43
CA SER A 211 -1.60 16.57 21.02
C SER A 211 -1.01 17.87 20.50
N ASP A 212 -0.02 18.43 21.20
CA ASP A 212 0.62 19.68 20.81
C ASP A 212 1.37 19.49 19.48
N SER A 213 0.88 20.17 18.44
CA SER A 213 1.41 20.10 17.09
C SER A 213 2.86 20.60 17.03
N GLN A 214 3.19 21.67 17.75
CA GLN A 214 4.52 22.26 17.71
C GLN A 214 5.54 21.35 18.41
N ARG A 215 5.16 20.76 19.54
CA ARG A 215 5.96 19.75 20.23
C ARG A 215 6.17 18.50 19.37
N THR A 216 5.13 18.06 18.65
CA THR A 216 5.23 16.94 17.69
C THR A 216 6.28 17.25 16.62
N LYS A 217 6.26 18.46 16.03
CA LYS A 217 7.26 18.89 15.04
C LYS A 217 8.67 18.92 15.61
N THR A 218 8.84 19.47 16.81
CA THR A 218 10.14 19.47 17.50
C THR A 218 10.67 18.06 17.72
N GLN A 219 9.82 17.12 18.14
CA GLN A 219 10.22 15.72 18.32
C GLN A 219 10.64 15.06 17.00
N ILE A 220 9.90 15.28 15.91
CA ILE A 220 10.28 14.79 14.57
C ILE A 220 11.68 15.30 14.20
N SER A 221 11.92 16.60 14.35
CA SER A 221 13.21 17.22 14.02
C SER A 221 14.35 16.66 14.87
N ASN A 222 14.10 16.42 16.16
CA ASN A 222 15.09 15.85 17.08
C ASN A 222 15.44 14.40 16.71
N LEU A 223 14.45 13.56 16.39
CA LEU A 223 14.64 12.16 16.05
C LEU A 223 15.41 11.97 14.74
N LEU A 224 15.07 12.77 13.73
CA LEU A 224 15.64 12.66 12.39
C LEU A 224 16.84 13.59 12.18
N VAL A 225 17.21 14.35 13.22
CA VAL A 225 18.33 15.30 13.22
C VAL A 225 18.21 16.29 12.04
N GLY A 226 17.02 16.86 11.91
CA GLY A 226 16.61 17.78 10.84
C GLY A 226 15.21 17.49 10.32
N ASN A 227 14.73 18.36 9.43
CA ASN A 227 13.35 18.32 8.90
C ASN A 227 13.26 18.11 7.38
N THR A 228 14.36 17.76 6.71
CA THR A 228 14.45 17.64 5.25
C THR A 228 14.57 16.18 4.78
N GLU A 229 14.11 15.89 3.55
CA GLU A 229 14.23 14.54 2.96
C GLU A 229 15.68 14.07 2.84
N ALA A 230 16.65 15.00 2.70
CA ALA A 230 18.07 14.66 2.66
C ALA A 230 18.55 13.92 3.93
N LYS A 231 17.96 14.23 5.09
CA LYS A 231 18.30 13.54 6.36
C LYS A 231 17.71 12.15 6.43
N VAL A 232 16.49 11.97 5.93
CA VAL A 232 15.89 10.63 5.78
C VAL A 232 16.71 9.79 4.80
N GLU A 233 17.18 10.38 3.71
CA GLU A 233 18.02 9.69 2.73
C GLU A 233 19.38 9.28 3.33
N GLU A 234 19.98 10.11 4.19
CA GLU A 234 21.19 9.74 4.94
C GLU A 234 20.94 8.53 5.86
N LEU A 235 19.81 8.50 6.56
CA LEU A 235 19.41 7.39 7.42
C LEU A 235 19.10 6.12 6.61
N ARG A 236 18.37 6.24 5.50
CA ARG A 236 18.11 5.14 4.56
C ARG A 236 19.39 4.53 4.05
N LYS A 237 20.35 5.35 3.61
CA LYS A 237 21.68 4.87 3.17
C LYS A 237 22.41 4.10 4.26
N LYS A 238 22.32 4.52 5.53
CA LYS A 238 22.92 3.77 6.64
C LYS A 238 22.25 2.41 6.81
N ILE A 239 20.91 2.37 6.77
CA ILE A 239 20.12 1.13 6.82
C ILE A 239 20.48 0.22 5.64
N ASP A 240 20.50 0.75 4.42
CA ASP A 240 20.80 0.00 3.19
C ASP A 240 22.24 -0.53 3.15
N ASN A 241 23.17 0.14 3.85
CA ASN A 241 24.56 -0.28 3.96
C ASN A 241 24.80 -1.29 5.09
N GLU A 242 23.82 -1.51 5.97
CA GLU A 242 23.96 -2.45 7.08
C GLU A 242 24.22 -3.86 6.54
N GLN A 243 25.28 -4.49 7.07
CA GLN A 243 25.72 -5.81 6.63
C GLN A 243 25.03 -6.86 7.48
N ILE A 244 24.34 -7.78 6.83
CA ILE A 244 23.80 -8.99 7.44
C ILE A 244 24.89 -10.06 7.37
N PRO A 245 25.47 -10.50 8.52
CA PRO A 245 26.55 -11.47 8.52
C PRO A 245 26.14 -12.83 7.96
N ALA A 246 27.11 -13.56 7.41
CA ALA A 246 26.92 -14.96 7.03
C ALA A 246 26.48 -15.81 8.24
N GLY A 247 25.61 -16.79 8.00
CA GLY A 247 25.03 -17.64 9.04
C GLY A 247 23.75 -17.08 9.68
N VAL A 248 23.46 -15.79 9.52
CA VAL A 248 22.10 -15.27 9.70
C VAL A 248 21.28 -15.75 8.49
N ARG A 249 20.15 -16.44 8.71
CA ARG A 249 19.34 -17.08 7.65
C ARG A 249 19.98 -18.28 6.93
N TRP A 250 20.84 -19.09 7.57
CA TRP A 250 21.47 -20.26 6.91
C TRP A 250 22.24 -19.95 5.60
N GLU A 251 22.42 -18.66 5.26
CA GLU A 251 23.13 -18.20 4.07
C GLU A 251 24.65 -18.22 4.29
N SER A 252 25.38 -18.69 3.28
CA SER A 252 26.84 -18.82 3.32
C SER A 252 27.59 -17.52 3.06
N THR A 253 26.88 -16.44 2.67
CA THR A 253 27.50 -15.17 2.26
C THR A 253 26.84 -13.99 2.96
N GLN A 254 27.68 -13.03 3.34
CA GLN A 254 27.24 -11.73 3.84
C GLN A 254 26.51 -10.95 2.74
N LYS A 255 25.46 -10.21 3.10
CA LYS A 255 24.71 -9.32 2.19
C LYS A 255 24.42 -7.98 2.85
N ARG A 256 24.28 -6.93 2.05
CA ARG A 256 23.75 -5.66 2.54
C ARG A 256 22.23 -5.71 2.60
N LEU A 257 21.65 -5.05 3.59
CA LEU A 257 20.19 -4.97 3.72
C LEU A 257 19.54 -4.33 2.49
N GLY A 258 20.17 -3.31 1.89
CA GLY A 258 19.67 -2.65 0.68
C GLY A 258 19.69 -3.50 -0.58
N ASP A 259 20.40 -4.63 -0.59
CA ASP A 259 20.44 -5.56 -1.72
C ASP A 259 19.31 -6.61 -1.64
N ILE A 260 18.53 -6.63 -0.54
CA ILE A 260 17.42 -7.56 -0.33
C ILE A 260 16.10 -6.86 -0.68
N SER A 261 15.48 -7.28 -1.78
CA SER A 261 14.22 -6.70 -2.26
C SER A 261 12.99 -7.57 -2.00
N ASP A 262 13.18 -8.84 -1.65
CA ASP A 262 12.09 -9.77 -1.34
C ASP A 262 11.66 -9.65 0.13
N VAL A 263 10.35 -9.50 0.35
CA VAL A 263 9.78 -9.30 1.69
C VAL A 263 9.93 -10.55 2.56
N SER A 264 9.79 -11.74 1.97
CA SER A 264 9.98 -13.00 2.69
C SER A 264 11.44 -13.17 3.10
N GLU A 265 12.38 -12.78 2.24
CA GLU A 265 13.80 -12.73 2.59
C GLU A 265 14.11 -11.74 3.73
N LEU A 266 13.41 -10.60 3.82
CA LEU A 266 13.57 -9.65 4.92
C LEU A 266 13.01 -10.14 6.27
N GLN A 267 12.05 -11.08 6.25
CA GLN A 267 11.41 -11.57 7.48
C GLN A 267 12.35 -12.47 8.32
N GLU A 268 13.19 -13.27 7.67
CA GLU A 268 14.15 -14.15 8.34
C GLU A 268 15.19 -13.40 9.20
N PRO A 269 15.92 -12.37 8.69
CA PRO A 269 16.88 -11.62 9.49
C PRO A 269 16.17 -10.82 10.59
N LEU A 270 14.97 -10.27 10.33
CA LEU A 270 14.17 -9.61 11.37
C LEU A 270 13.87 -10.56 12.54
N SER A 271 13.40 -11.77 12.24
CA SER A 271 13.10 -12.80 13.26
C SER A 271 14.34 -13.20 14.04
N HIS A 272 15.48 -13.37 13.35
CA HIS A 272 16.76 -13.66 13.97
C HIS A 272 17.17 -12.56 14.96
N TYR A 273 17.15 -11.30 14.54
CA TYR A 273 17.58 -10.18 15.38
C TYR A 273 16.64 -9.91 16.55
N ILE A 274 15.33 -10.16 16.41
CA ILE A 274 14.39 -10.15 17.54
C ILE A 274 14.81 -11.20 18.59
N LEU A 275 15.12 -12.43 18.16
CA LEU A 275 15.53 -13.50 19.07
C LEU A 275 16.89 -13.23 19.73
N VAL A 276 17.86 -12.73 18.97
CA VAL A 276 19.17 -12.33 19.50
C VAL A 276 19.02 -11.21 20.53
N THR A 277 18.17 -10.21 20.24
CA THR A 277 17.90 -9.10 21.16
C THR A 277 17.25 -9.60 22.45
N ALA A 278 16.23 -10.47 22.36
CA ALA A 278 15.59 -11.07 23.53
C ALA A 278 16.59 -11.87 24.39
N ARG A 279 17.49 -12.64 23.77
CA ARG A 279 18.55 -13.36 24.47
C ARG A 279 19.52 -12.41 25.18
N LYS A 280 19.94 -11.33 24.52
CA LYS A 280 20.82 -10.31 25.12
C LYS A 280 20.15 -9.63 26.32
N VAL A 281 18.87 -9.27 26.21
CA VAL A 281 18.10 -8.69 27.31
C VAL A 281 18.03 -9.65 28.50
N LYS A 282 17.77 -10.93 28.25
CA LYS A 282 17.78 -11.97 29.30
C LYS A 282 19.15 -12.04 29.99
N GLN A 283 20.23 -12.14 29.21
CA GLN A 283 21.60 -12.22 29.73
C GLN A 283 21.96 -10.99 30.58
N LEU A 284 21.64 -9.80 30.10
CA LEU A 284 21.89 -8.56 30.84
C LEU A 284 21.07 -8.50 32.14
N THR A 285 19.82 -8.97 32.11
CA THR A 285 18.96 -9.02 33.30
C THR A 285 19.49 -9.99 34.34
N GLU A 286 19.98 -11.16 33.91
CA GLU A 286 20.64 -12.14 34.78
C GLU A 286 21.93 -11.57 35.39
N GLN A 287 22.75 -10.89 34.58
CA GLN A 287 23.98 -10.22 35.05
C GLN A 287 23.67 -9.13 36.09
N VAL A 288 22.68 -8.27 35.81
CA VAL A 288 22.25 -7.22 36.75
C VAL A 288 21.75 -7.84 38.06
N THR A 289 20.97 -8.91 37.99
CA THR A 289 20.47 -9.62 39.17
C THR A 289 21.61 -10.25 39.98
N GLN A 290 22.61 -10.81 39.30
CA GLN A 290 23.77 -11.41 39.96
C GLN A 290 24.64 -10.35 40.64
N LEU A 291 24.89 -9.22 39.98
CA LEU A 291 25.63 -8.08 40.55
C LEU A 291 24.91 -7.51 41.79
N GLN A 292 23.58 -7.32 41.70
CA GLN A 292 22.74 -6.91 42.84
C GLN A 292 22.86 -7.89 44.01
N SER A 293 22.82 -9.19 43.73
CA SER A 293 22.94 -10.24 44.74
C SER A 293 24.33 -10.26 45.40
N GLN A 294 25.39 -10.00 44.63
CA GLN A 294 26.75 -9.92 45.14
C GLN A 294 26.96 -8.67 46.00
N ALA A 295 26.48 -7.51 45.57
CA ALA A 295 26.53 -6.27 46.34
C ALA A 295 25.83 -6.42 47.71
N GLY A 296 24.63 -7.03 47.72
CA GLY A 296 23.90 -7.34 48.94
C GLY A 296 24.69 -8.27 49.88
N LYS A 297 25.31 -9.34 49.35
CA LYS A 297 26.14 -10.25 50.14
C LYS A 297 27.36 -9.57 50.73
N THR A 298 28.12 -8.81 49.94
CA THR A 298 29.31 -8.08 50.41
C THR A 298 28.96 -7.13 51.56
N LYS A 299 27.80 -6.49 51.51
CA LYS A 299 27.36 -5.57 52.56
C LYS A 299 26.90 -6.30 53.84
N VAL A 300 26.21 -7.43 53.69
CA VAL A 300 25.89 -8.32 54.81
C VAL A 300 27.17 -8.83 55.48
N GLU A 301 28.16 -9.24 54.69
CA GLU A 301 29.47 -9.68 55.20
C GLU A 301 30.23 -8.56 55.92
N ALA A 302 30.20 -7.33 55.40
CA ALA A 302 30.79 -6.17 56.07
C ALA A 302 30.11 -5.89 57.41
N LYS A 303 28.77 -5.93 57.47
CA LYS A 303 28.00 -5.72 58.70
C LYS A 303 28.16 -6.85 59.71
N GLU A 304 28.26 -8.09 59.25
CA GLU A 304 28.59 -9.24 60.09
C GLU A 304 29.99 -9.09 60.71
N SER A 305 30.96 -8.60 59.92
CA SER A 305 32.30 -8.30 60.41
C SER A 305 32.33 -7.17 61.42
N GLU A 306 31.49 -6.14 61.28
CA GLU A 306 31.32 -5.08 62.30
C GLU A 306 30.77 -5.66 63.60
N CYS A 307 29.69 -6.47 63.54
CA CYS A 307 29.11 -7.12 64.71
C CYS A 307 30.12 -8.01 65.46
N SER A 308 30.94 -8.77 64.71
CA SER A 308 31.94 -9.69 65.26
C SER A 308 33.06 -8.99 66.05
N GLN A 309 33.21 -7.66 65.93
CA GLN A 309 34.17 -6.90 66.73
C GLN A 309 33.73 -6.72 68.20
N HIS A 310 32.43 -6.85 68.49
CA HIS A 310 31.90 -6.73 69.84
C HIS A 310 32.08 -8.05 70.62
N LYS A 311 33.00 -8.06 71.59
CA LYS A 311 33.35 -9.24 72.40
C LYS A 311 32.63 -9.34 73.74
N GLU A 312 31.76 -8.38 74.06
CA GLU A 312 31.03 -8.32 75.33
C GLU A 312 29.52 -8.29 75.07
N PRO A 313 28.70 -9.04 75.83
CA PRO A 313 27.25 -9.10 75.63
C PRO A 313 26.57 -7.72 75.68
N GLN A 314 27.00 -6.83 76.58
CA GLN A 314 26.37 -5.51 76.74
C GLN A 314 26.63 -4.57 75.55
N LYS A 315 27.68 -4.82 74.77
CA LYS A 315 28.05 -4.03 73.58
C LYS A 315 27.45 -4.59 72.29
N CYS A 316 26.87 -5.79 72.34
CA CYS A 316 26.22 -6.44 71.21
C CYS A 316 24.73 -6.09 71.17
N THR A 317 24.40 -4.96 70.56
CA THR A 317 23.04 -4.42 70.45
C THR A 317 22.55 -4.43 68.99
N GLU A 318 21.23 -4.31 68.77
CA GLU A 318 20.64 -4.25 67.43
C GLU A 318 21.38 -3.22 66.53
N PRO A 319 21.73 -3.57 65.27
CA PRO A 319 21.26 -4.72 64.49
C PRO A 319 21.97 -6.08 64.75
N CYS A 320 22.86 -6.16 65.75
CA CYS A 320 23.60 -7.37 66.11
C CYS A 320 22.92 -8.15 67.25
N LYS A 321 23.13 -9.47 67.32
CA LYS A 321 22.58 -10.37 68.34
C LYS A 321 23.67 -11.26 68.94
N TRP A 322 23.63 -11.41 70.27
CA TRP A 322 24.54 -12.29 71.00
C TRP A 322 24.07 -13.75 70.94
N ASP A 323 24.96 -14.64 70.53
CA ASP A 323 24.79 -16.09 70.40
C ASP A 323 25.56 -16.79 71.52
N THR A 324 24.85 -17.25 72.54
CA THR A 324 25.45 -17.95 73.70
C THR A 324 25.90 -19.37 73.39
N ALA A 325 25.46 -19.95 72.26
CA ALA A 325 25.86 -21.29 71.82
C ALA A 325 27.18 -21.26 71.02
N GLU A 326 27.61 -20.10 70.54
CA GLU A 326 28.87 -19.93 69.83
C GLU A 326 30.07 -20.07 70.77
N LYS A 327 30.97 -21.00 70.44
CA LYS A 327 32.15 -21.31 71.27
C LYS A 327 33.31 -20.34 71.00
N ASN A 328 33.36 -19.76 69.81
CA ASN A 328 34.37 -18.77 69.47
C ASN A 328 33.96 -17.38 69.98
N GLU A 329 34.68 -16.84 70.96
CA GLU A 329 34.38 -15.53 71.57
C GLU A 329 34.33 -14.38 70.55
N SER A 330 35.15 -14.43 69.50
CA SER A 330 35.16 -13.42 68.42
C SER A 330 33.98 -13.53 67.45
N LYS A 331 33.11 -14.54 67.63
CA LYS A 331 31.92 -14.76 66.79
C LYS A 331 30.64 -14.75 67.62
N LYS A 332 30.70 -14.48 68.93
CA LYS A 332 29.49 -14.51 69.79
C LYS A 332 28.52 -13.37 69.46
N CYS A 333 28.98 -12.24 68.92
CA CYS A 333 28.09 -11.20 68.40
C CYS A 333 27.98 -11.30 66.88
N LYS A 334 26.80 -11.62 66.35
CA LYS A 334 26.53 -11.83 64.92
C LYS A 334 25.45 -10.88 64.41
N LEU A 335 25.37 -10.60 63.12
CA LEU A 335 24.28 -9.81 62.58
C LEU A 335 22.96 -10.57 62.73
N SER A 336 21.91 -9.90 63.21
CA SER A 336 20.60 -10.52 63.38
C SER A 336 19.97 -10.87 62.02
N GLU A 337 19.03 -11.81 61.98
CA GLU A 337 18.29 -12.12 60.73
C GLU A 337 17.51 -10.91 60.21
N GLY A 338 17.06 -10.02 61.10
CA GLY A 338 16.47 -8.72 60.73
C GLY A 338 17.52 -7.80 60.08
N GLY A 339 18.69 -7.66 60.70
CA GLY A 339 19.80 -6.86 60.19
C GLY A 339 20.38 -7.37 58.85
N LYS A 340 20.38 -8.69 58.62
CA LYS A 340 20.77 -9.31 57.34
C LYS A 340 19.80 -8.94 56.22
N LYS A 341 18.49 -9.05 56.48
CA LYS A 341 17.45 -8.69 55.50
C LYS A 341 17.49 -7.20 55.18
N GLU A 342 17.55 -6.35 56.20
CA GLU A 342 17.60 -4.89 56.04
C GLU A 342 18.87 -4.46 55.27
N SER A 343 20.03 -5.04 55.58
CA SER A 343 21.28 -4.72 54.88
C SER A 343 21.28 -5.14 53.41
N ALA A 344 20.67 -6.30 53.10
CA ALA A 344 20.49 -6.78 51.73
C ALA A 344 19.44 -5.96 50.95
N GLU A 345 18.34 -5.56 51.59
CA GLU A 345 17.25 -4.80 50.98
C GLU A 345 17.62 -3.34 50.71
N ILE A 346 18.36 -2.68 51.61
CA ILE A 346 18.83 -1.30 51.40
C ILE A 346 19.73 -1.21 50.17
N GLU A 347 20.54 -2.23 49.88
CA GLU A 347 21.41 -2.23 48.70
C GLU A 347 20.64 -2.57 47.41
N ALA A 348 19.72 -3.54 47.48
CA ALA A 348 18.81 -3.83 46.37
C ALA A 348 17.94 -2.60 46.00
N ALA A 349 17.58 -1.76 46.98
CA ALA A 349 16.83 -0.52 46.78
C ALA A 349 17.70 0.61 46.20
N LYS A 350 18.96 0.74 46.62
CA LYS A 350 19.90 1.73 46.05
C LYS A 350 20.24 1.47 44.59
N GLU A 351 20.35 0.21 44.17
CA GLU A 351 20.58 -0.14 42.76
C GLU A 351 19.31 -0.11 41.90
N ARG A 352 18.12 -0.32 42.48
CA ARG A 352 16.83 -0.04 41.79
C ARG A 352 16.49 1.45 41.71
N GLY A 353 17.12 2.30 42.52
CA GLY A 353 16.81 3.72 42.70
C GLY A 353 17.58 4.71 41.82
N LYS A 354 17.93 4.35 40.57
CA LYS A 354 18.35 5.32 39.55
C LYS A 354 17.30 5.60 38.48
N ASP A 355 16.06 5.16 38.68
CA ASP A 355 14.90 5.62 37.92
C ASP A 355 13.91 6.34 38.84
N GLY A 356 13.97 7.68 38.82
CA GLY A 356 12.78 8.52 38.79
C GLY A 356 11.83 8.53 39.99
N LYS A 357 12.33 8.60 41.23
CA LYS A 357 11.55 9.24 42.31
C LYS A 357 12.29 10.46 42.84
N THR A 358 11.95 11.61 42.30
CA THR A 358 12.14 12.89 42.98
C THR A 358 11.38 12.80 44.29
N GLU A 359 12.07 12.62 45.41
CA GLU A 359 11.47 12.92 46.71
C GLU A 359 11.07 14.39 46.69
N GLU A 360 9.78 14.69 46.87
CA GLU A 360 9.23 16.04 46.94
C GLU A 360 9.76 16.76 48.18
N LYS A 361 10.97 17.33 48.09
CA LYS A 361 11.58 18.09 49.19
C LYS A 361 10.84 19.39 49.55
N CYS A 362 9.84 19.81 48.76
CA CYS A 362 9.06 21.04 48.97
C CYS A 362 7.66 20.84 49.59
N ALA A 363 7.27 19.64 50.02
CA ALA A 363 5.94 19.40 50.59
C ALA A 363 5.60 20.31 51.81
N LYS A 364 6.62 20.74 52.57
CA LYS A 364 6.46 21.65 53.72
C LYS A 364 6.04 23.09 53.35
N HIS A 365 6.15 23.49 52.08
CA HIS A 365 5.89 24.87 51.62
C HIS A 365 4.53 25.05 50.94
N GLY A 366 3.71 23.99 50.85
CA GLY A 366 2.39 24.06 50.21
C GLY A 366 2.45 24.56 48.76
N ALA A 367 1.48 25.39 48.36
CA ALA A 367 1.39 25.93 47.00
C ALA A 367 2.30 27.14 46.72
N ASP A 368 3.09 27.61 47.69
CA ASP A 368 3.94 28.79 47.52
C ASP A 368 5.27 28.43 46.84
N LYS A 369 5.31 28.64 45.52
CA LYS A 369 6.47 28.38 44.67
C LYS A 369 7.68 29.26 45.02
N ASN A 370 7.48 30.45 45.57
CA ASN A 370 8.59 31.36 45.88
C ASN A 370 9.32 30.97 47.17
N ALA A 371 8.63 30.31 48.11
CA ALA A 371 9.23 29.76 49.33
C ALA A 371 10.15 28.56 49.03
N CYS A 372 9.74 27.68 48.10
CA CYS A 372 10.52 26.51 47.67
C CYS A 372 11.86 26.91 47.00
N VAL A 373 11.87 27.98 46.18
CA VAL A 373 13.08 28.43 45.45
C VAL A 373 14.15 29.04 46.37
N LYS A 374 13.75 29.58 47.53
CA LYS A 374 14.68 30.21 48.49
C LYS A 374 15.27 29.24 49.51
N ASP A 375 14.74 28.02 49.60
CA ASP A 375 15.23 27.00 50.53
C ASP A 375 16.33 26.16 49.86
N ASN A 376 17.59 26.37 50.26
CA ASN A 376 18.74 25.67 49.70
C ASN A 376 18.73 24.15 49.96
N ASN A 377 17.90 23.65 50.88
CA ASN A 377 17.73 22.22 51.11
C ASN A 377 16.75 21.55 50.12
N CYS A 378 16.08 22.33 49.26
CA CYS A 378 15.09 21.85 48.30
C CYS A 378 15.61 21.75 46.84
N LYS A 379 16.90 22.01 46.61
CA LYS A 379 17.56 21.82 45.30
C LYS A 379 18.05 20.41 45.07
#